data_AF-A0A0S8CBN2-F1
#
_entry.id   AF-A0A0S8CBN2-F1
#
_cell.length_a   1.000
_cell.length_b   1.000
_cell.length_c   1.000
_cell.angle_alpha   90.00
_cell.angle_beta   90.00
_cell.angle_gamma   90.00
#
_symmetry.space_group_name_H-M   'P 1'
#
loop_
_entity.id
_entity.type
_entity.pdbx_description
1 polymer ?
#
loop_
_entity_poly.entity_id
_entity_poly.type
_entity_poly.pdbx_seq_one_letter_code
_entity_poly.pdbx_strand_id
1 'polypeptide(L)'
;MTLIGLGLLVMAIIFGRTVAQSDWAEWFLWDRTTLTWSLAAYGFLASVLPVWILLVPRDYLSTFMKLGVVALLAIGVIVLAPTIEMPRTTIFVAGNGPIIPGTLFPFLFITIACGAISGFHSLVASGTTPKLISQESQAIVGYGAMLLESFVGVIALIAACLLVPGDYLAINTRLPAETLQTMGFPTLHIEDLSRLVEVDVSGRPGGAVSLAVGMASIFSGLPGMSGLMAYWYQFALLFEALFILTTIDAGTRVARYLVQELAGRAYSPLKQINWWPGVLGASLFVVGAWGYLIGTGTISTIWPMFGAANQLLGMLALCIATTVLIKMNKTSYLWVTIIPMVFVGIITLAGCYELFVLFISRAVSGDDAQALTMTINAALVGLVAVLALIVLVDSARKWYGYLVHKQPLNSTEVFEGEGIQLPAGPCC
;
A
#
# COMPACT_ATOMS: atom_id res chain seq x y z
N MET A 1 26.17 14.69 -4.64
CA MET A 1 25.70 13.30 -4.38
C MET A 1 24.48 12.93 -5.20
N THR A 2 23.46 13.79 -5.34
CA THR A 2 22.24 13.50 -6.12
C THR A 2 22.50 13.14 -7.59
N LEU A 3 23.35 13.90 -8.30
CA LEU A 3 23.68 13.60 -9.70
C LEU A 3 24.42 12.25 -9.86
N ILE A 4 25.27 11.91 -8.90
CA ILE A 4 25.95 10.61 -8.86
C ILE A 4 24.93 9.49 -8.61
N GLY A 5 24.03 9.66 -7.64
CA GLY A 5 22.97 8.70 -7.35
C GLY A 5 22.02 8.49 -8.52
N LEU A 6 21.61 9.56 -9.19
CA LEU A 6 20.81 9.50 -10.42
C LEU A 6 21.57 8.80 -11.55
N GLY A 7 22.86 9.15 -11.75
CA GLY A 7 23.71 8.50 -12.73
C GLY A 7 23.86 7.01 -12.48
N LEU A 8 24.13 6.60 -11.24
CA LEU A 8 24.22 5.18 -10.86
C LEU A 8 22.89 4.44 -11.03
N LEU A 9 21.76 5.09 -10.73
CA LEU A 9 20.44 4.52 -10.95
C LEU A 9 20.17 4.28 -12.45
N VAL A 10 20.47 5.27 -13.29
CA VAL A 10 20.33 5.14 -14.76
C VAL A 10 21.26 4.07 -15.30
N MET A 11 22.51 3.99 -14.81
CA MET A 11 23.44 2.92 -15.17
C MET A 11 22.89 1.55 -14.76
N ALA A 12 22.35 1.40 -13.55
CA ALA A 12 21.76 0.15 -13.10
C ALA A 12 20.56 -0.28 -13.98
N ILE A 13 19.75 0.67 -14.44
CA ILE A 13 18.64 0.41 -15.37
C ILE A 13 19.15 -0.07 -16.74
N ILE A 14 20.16 0.61 -17.29
CA ILE A 14 20.70 0.30 -18.62
C ILE A 14 21.46 -1.04 -18.62
N PHE A 15 22.31 -1.27 -17.60
CA PHE A 15 23.18 -2.45 -17.54
C PHE A 15 22.55 -3.64 -16.79
N GLY A 16 21.40 -3.46 -16.14
CA GLY A 16 20.73 -4.51 -15.38
C GLY A 16 20.40 -5.75 -16.22
N ARG A 17 19.95 -5.56 -17.47
CA ARG A 17 19.71 -6.67 -18.41
C ARG A 17 20.98 -7.46 -18.72
N THR A 18 22.11 -6.78 -18.91
CA THR A 18 23.40 -7.43 -19.16
C THR A 18 23.84 -8.28 -17.97
N VAL A 19 23.62 -7.80 -16.74
CA VAL A 19 23.89 -8.57 -15.52
C VAL A 19 22.97 -9.78 -15.42
N ALA A 20 21.67 -9.61 -15.71
CA ALA A 20 20.69 -10.69 -15.69
C ALA A 20 20.95 -11.80 -16.73
N GLN A 21 21.67 -11.49 -17.81
CA GLN A 21 22.09 -12.45 -18.84
C GLN A 21 23.51 -13.01 -18.63
N SER A 22 24.20 -12.57 -17.58
CA SER A 22 25.56 -13.00 -17.24
C SER A 22 25.57 -14.13 -16.21
N ASP A 23 26.74 -14.74 -15.99
CA ASP A 23 26.96 -15.73 -14.93
C ASP A 23 26.68 -15.19 -13.52
N TRP A 24 26.56 -13.87 -13.35
CA TRP A 24 26.25 -13.23 -12.08
C TRP A 24 24.74 -13.20 -11.77
N ALA A 25 23.89 -13.58 -12.74
CA ALA A 25 22.44 -13.57 -12.57
C ALA A 25 21.99 -14.43 -11.37
N GLU A 26 22.61 -15.60 -11.18
CA GLU A 26 22.29 -16.51 -10.08
C GLU A 26 22.46 -15.87 -8.70
N TRP A 27 23.34 -14.87 -8.57
CA TRP A 27 23.55 -14.17 -7.30
C TRP A 27 22.38 -13.28 -6.89
N PHE A 28 21.52 -12.91 -7.85
CA PHE A 28 20.34 -12.07 -7.65
C PHE A 28 19.02 -12.84 -7.71
N LEU A 29 19.07 -14.14 -8.07
CA LEU A 29 17.90 -15.02 -8.15
C LEU A 29 17.71 -15.76 -6.82
N TRP A 30 17.03 -15.11 -5.87
CA TRP A 30 16.74 -15.70 -4.58
C TRP A 30 15.35 -16.33 -4.53
N ASP A 31 15.21 -17.41 -3.78
CA ASP A 31 13.91 -18.01 -3.52
C ASP A 31 13.03 -17.08 -2.67
N ARG A 32 11.72 -17.35 -2.67
CA ARG A 32 10.73 -16.53 -1.96
C ARG A 32 11.05 -16.36 -0.47
N THR A 33 11.55 -17.40 0.20
CA THR A 33 11.82 -17.38 1.63
C THR A 33 13.02 -16.50 1.92
N THR A 34 14.10 -16.67 1.16
CA THR A 34 15.31 -15.84 1.25
C THR A 34 14.99 -14.37 0.96
N LEU A 35 14.20 -14.08 -0.08
CA LEU A 35 13.75 -12.71 -0.38
C LEU A 35 12.92 -12.10 0.76
N THR A 36 11.99 -12.87 1.32
CA THR A 36 11.12 -12.40 2.41
C THR A 36 11.96 -11.97 3.63
N TRP A 37 12.90 -12.82 4.06
CA TRP A 37 13.75 -12.50 5.20
C TRP A 37 14.82 -11.45 4.90
N SER A 38 15.28 -11.34 3.65
CA SER A 38 16.17 -10.26 3.24
C SER A 38 15.47 -8.91 3.25
N LEU A 39 14.22 -8.84 2.78
CA LEU A 39 13.37 -7.65 2.89
C LEU A 39 13.06 -7.32 4.34
N ALA A 40 12.87 -8.33 5.19
CA ALA A 40 12.71 -8.15 6.63
C ALA A 40 13.97 -7.53 7.25
N ALA A 41 15.15 -8.09 6.96
CA ALA A 41 16.43 -7.54 7.41
C ALA A 41 16.63 -6.10 6.91
N TYR A 42 16.29 -5.80 5.65
CA TYR A 42 16.27 -4.45 5.12
C TYR A 42 15.33 -3.53 5.91
N GLY A 43 14.08 -3.96 6.16
CA GLY A 43 13.11 -3.19 6.93
C GLY A 43 13.57 -2.90 8.35
N PHE A 44 14.26 -3.85 8.98
CA PHE A 44 14.89 -3.67 10.30
C PHE A 44 15.98 -2.61 10.26
N LEU A 45 16.92 -2.71 9.32
CA LEU A 45 17.98 -1.71 9.16
C LEU A 45 17.39 -0.33 8.89
N ALA A 46 16.42 -0.26 7.99
CA ALA A 46 15.73 0.99 7.64
C ALA A 46 15.05 1.61 8.87
N SER A 47 14.29 0.84 9.66
CA SER A 47 13.53 1.36 10.80
C SER A 47 14.39 1.82 11.98
N VAL A 48 15.58 1.23 12.13
CA VAL A 48 16.56 1.56 13.18
C VAL A 48 17.41 2.77 12.78
N LEU A 49 17.81 2.87 11.51
CA LEU A 49 18.67 3.94 11.04
C LEU A 49 17.95 5.31 11.07
N PRO A 50 18.70 6.40 11.32
CA PRO A 50 18.18 7.75 11.19
C PRO A 50 17.63 8.05 9.79
N VAL A 51 16.53 8.81 9.74
CA VAL A 51 15.75 9.09 8.53
C VAL A 51 16.60 9.73 7.42
N TRP A 52 17.52 10.63 7.78
CA TRP A 52 18.38 11.34 6.84
C TRP A 52 19.43 10.46 6.14
N ILE A 53 19.77 9.30 6.70
CA ILE A 53 20.81 8.42 6.12
C ILE A 53 20.27 7.65 4.92
N LEU A 54 19.05 7.12 5.03
CA LEU A 54 18.48 6.21 4.03
C LEU A 54 17.21 6.75 3.38
N LEU A 55 16.21 7.10 4.20
CA LEU A 55 14.86 7.45 3.72
C LEU A 55 14.90 8.73 2.88
N VAL A 56 15.42 9.83 3.41
CA VAL A 56 15.42 11.14 2.72
C VAL A 56 16.12 11.08 1.35
N PRO A 57 17.38 10.63 1.23
CA PRO A 57 18.05 10.61 -0.07
C PRO A 57 17.41 9.63 -1.06
N ARG A 58 16.90 8.48 -0.60
CA ARG A 58 16.20 7.52 -1.45
C ARG A 58 14.90 8.09 -1.99
N ASP A 59 14.07 8.64 -1.11
CA ASP A 59 12.75 9.15 -1.45
C ASP A 59 12.85 10.33 -2.40
N TYR A 60 13.88 11.17 -2.23
CA TYR A 60 14.19 12.26 -3.16
C TYR A 60 14.53 11.74 -4.56
N LEU A 61 15.43 10.77 -4.70
CA LEU A 61 15.77 10.16 -6.00
C LEU A 61 14.56 9.45 -6.64
N SER A 62 13.80 8.72 -5.83
CA SER A 62 12.60 8.00 -6.26
C SER A 62 11.52 8.94 -6.79
N THR A 63 11.39 10.15 -6.23
CA THR A 63 10.40 11.14 -6.66
C THR A 63 10.61 11.61 -8.11
N PHE A 64 11.85 11.90 -8.52
CA PHE A 64 12.12 12.31 -9.91
C PHE A 64 11.80 11.22 -10.91
N MET A 65 12.23 9.99 -10.60
CA MET A 65 11.92 8.85 -11.44
C MET A 65 10.41 8.62 -11.50
N LYS A 66 9.69 8.74 -10.37
CA LYS A 66 8.24 8.57 -10.33
C LYS A 66 7.50 9.59 -11.20
N LEU A 67 7.79 10.87 -11.01
CA LEU A 67 7.14 11.93 -11.79
C LEU A 67 7.45 11.76 -13.29
N GLY A 68 8.68 11.40 -13.64
CA GLY A 68 9.07 11.12 -15.02
C GLY A 68 8.31 9.95 -15.64
N VAL A 69 8.28 8.80 -14.96
CA VAL A 69 7.59 7.58 -15.44
C VAL A 69 6.11 7.83 -15.62
N VAL A 70 5.46 8.44 -14.61
CA VAL A 70 4.02 8.71 -14.64
C VAL A 70 3.66 9.68 -15.76
N ALA A 71 4.47 10.72 -15.98
CA ALA A 71 4.27 11.65 -17.10
C ALA A 71 4.45 10.94 -18.46
N LEU A 72 5.48 10.10 -18.61
CA LEU A 72 5.72 9.34 -19.83
C LEU A 72 4.58 8.36 -20.12
N LEU A 73 4.08 7.66 -19.09
CA LEU A 73 2.92 6.79 -19.23
C LEU A 73 1.66 7.54 -19.62
N ALA A 74 1.40 8.67 -18.98
CA ALA A 74 0.26 9.52 -19.30
C ALA A 74 0.26 9.93 -20.78
N ILE A 75 1.41 10.41 -21.26
CA ILE A 75 1.58 10.79 -22.67
C ILE A 75 1.43 9.56 -23.57
N GLY A 76 2.04 8.43 -23.22
CA GLY A 76 1.95 7.19 -23.97
C GLY A 76 0.52 6.70 -24.15
N VAL A 77 -0.28 6.71 -23.07
CA VAL A 77 -1.70 6.33 -23.12
C VAL A 77 -2.50 7.28 -24.01
N ILE A 78 -2.29 8.59 -23.90
CA ILE A 78 -3.04 9.59 -24.70
C ILE A 78 -2.70 9.48 -26.19
N VAL A 79 -1.41 9.29 -26.52
CA VAL A 79 -0.94 9.25 -27.91
C VAL A 79 -1.32 7.92 -28.58
N LEU A 80 -1.15 6.79 -27.88
CA LEU A 80 -1.43 5.48 -28.44
C LEU A 80 -2.93 5.17 -28.47
N ALA A 81 -3.70 5.74 -27.53
CA ALA A 81 -5.13 5.47 -27.33
C ALA A 81 -5.46 3.96 -27.42
N PRO A 82 -4.82 3.11 -26.60
CA PRO A 82 -4.92 1.66 -26.72
C PRO A 82 -6.34 1.17 -26.42
N THR A 83 -6.76 0.11 -27.11
CA THR A 83 -8.06 -0.52 -26.88
C THR A 83 -8.06 -1.27 -25.56
N ILE A 84 -9.09 -1.03 -24.76
CA ILE A 84 -9.32 -1.78 -23.52
C ILE A 84 -9.96 -3.12 -23.88
N GLU A 85 -9.25 -4.21 -23.60
CA GLU A 85 -9.70 -5.59 -23.86
C GLU A 85 -10.56 -6.13 -22.71
N MET A 86 -10.37 -5.61 -21.49
CA MET A 86 -11.14 -6.03 -20.32
C MET A 86 -12.60 -5.54 -20.42
N PRO A 87 -13.61 -6.42 -20.25
CA PRO A 87 -15.00 -6.00 -20.27
C PRO A 87 -15.34 -5.10 -19.07
N ARG A 88 -16.33 -4.23 -19.24
CA ARG A 88 -16.78 -3.28 -18.19
C ARG A 88 -17.16 -3.96 -16.88
N THR A 89 -17.73 -5.16 -16.97
CA THR A 89 -18.08 -6.01 -15.83
C THR A 89 -17.80 -7.45 -16.20
N THR A 90 -17.34 -8.24 -15.23
CA THR A 90 -17.14 -9.69 -15.37
C THR A 90 -18.16 -10.46 -14.52
N ILE A 91 -18.18 -11.79 -14.68
CA ILE A 91 -18.99 -12.68 -13.82
C ILE A 91 -18.60 -12.58 -12.33
N PHE A 92 -17.42 -12.03 -12.02
CA PHE A 92 -16.90 -11.91 -10.65
C PHE A 92 -17.49 -10.74 -9.86
N VAL A 93 -18.37 -9.92 -10.45
CA VAL A 93 -19.10 -8.88 -9.71
C VAL A 93 -19.91 -9.49 -8.56
N ALA A 94 -20.45 -10.70 -8.76
CA ALA A 94 -21.18 -11.46 -7.76
C ALA A 94 -20.29 -12.24 -6.78
N GLY A 95 -18.96 -12.07 -6.84
CA GLY A 95 -17.98 -12.79 -6.04
C GLY A 95 -17.38 -14.02 -6.74
N ASN A 96 -16.72 -14.87 -5.97
CA ASN A 96 -15.98 -16.06 -6.41
C ASN A 96 -14.87 -15.78 -7.45
N GLY A 97 -14.29 -14.57 -7.40
CA GLY A 97 -13.13 -14.22 -8.21
C GLY A 97 -11.92 -15.10 -7.89
N PRO A 98 -11.11 -15.49 -8.89
CA PRO A 98 -9.97 -16.38 -8.68
C PRO A 98 -8.80 -15.71 -7.94
N ILE A 99 -8.72 -14.39 -7.97
CA ILE A 99 -7.73 -13.60 -7.22
C ILE A 99 -8.27 -13.28 -5.82
N ILE A 100 -9.46 -12.67 -5.77
CA ILE A 100 -10.18 -12.31 -4.55
C ILE A 100 -11.60 -12.89 -4.64
N PRO A 101 -12.01 -13.74 -3.69
CA PRO A 101 -13.31 -14.43 -3.76
C PRO A 101 -14.50 -13.57 -3.32
N GLY A 102 -14.27 -12.44 -2.65
CA GLY A 102 -15.34 -11.55 -2.16
C GLY A 102 -16.15 -10.89 -3.27
N THR A 103 -17.36 -10.44 -2.94
CA THR A 103 -18.23 -9.71 -3.87
C THR A 103 -17.70 -8.30 -4.15
N LEU A 104 -18.13 -7.66 -5.26
CA LEU A 104 -17.62 -6.32 -5.62
C LEU A 104 -17.76 -5.30 -4.49
N PHE A 105 -18.90 -5.27 -3.79
CA PHE A 105 -19.09 -4.42 -2.61
C PHE A 105 -19.27 -5.31 -1.39
N PRO A 106 -18.41 -5.21 -0.36
CA PRO A 106 -17.54 -4.06 -0.04
C PRO A 106 -16.09 -4.16 -0.57
N PHE A 107 -15.68 -5.27 -1.19
CA PHE A 107 -14.26 -5.52 -1.47
C PHE A 107 -13.60 -4.48 -2.37
N LEU A 108 -14.32 -3.80 -3.25
CA LEU A 108 -13.79 -2.72 -4.09
C LEU A 108 -13.00 -1.68 -3.27
N PHE A 109 -13.52 -1.27 -2.11
CA PHE A 109 -12.85 -0.29 -1.25
C PHE A 109 -11.74 -0.90 -0.40
N ILE A 110 -11.71 -2.22 -0.26
CA ILE A 110 -10.71 -2.93 0.52
C ILE A 110 -9.52 -3.25 -0.38
N THR A 111 -9.76 -3.72 -1.59
CA THR A 111 -8.74 -4.20 -2.52
C THR A 111 -8.18 -3.10 -3.41
N ILE A 112 -8.93 -2.04 -3.71
CA ILE A 112 -8.38 -0.84 -4.37
C ILE A 112 -7.92 0.15 -3.29
N ALA A 113 -6.95 -0.31 -2.50
CA ALA A 113 -6.33 0.51 -1.46
C ALA A 113 -5.61 1.71 -2.10
N CYS A 114 -5.62 2.85 -1.41
CA CYS A 114 -5.00 4.11 -1.82
C CYS A 114 -5.65 4.88 -3.00
N GLY A 115 -6.46 4.23 -3.84
CA GLY A 115 -7.16 4.88 -4.96
C GLY A 115 -8.48 5.57 -4.60
N ALA A 116 -9.30 4.96 -3.72
CA ALA A 116 -10.60 5.50 -3.32
C ALA A 116 -10.54 6.33 -2.02
N ILE A 117 -9.82 5.83 -1.01
CA ILE A 117 -9.49 6.53 0.24
C ILE A 117 -8.27 5.83 0.88
N SER A 118 -7.40 6.59 1.54
CA SER A 118 -6.21 6.05 2.20
C SER A 118 -6.00 6.57 3.61
N GLY A 119 -6.20 5.68 4.58
CA GLY A 119 -5.82 5.94 5.96
C GLY A 119 -4.32 5.96 6.16
N PHE A 120 -3.58 5.10 5.45
CA PHE A 120 -2.13 5.06 5.56
C PHE A 120 -1.48 6.37 5.10
N HIS A 121 -1.91 6.95 3.98
CA HIS A 121 -1.43 8.27 3.55
C HIS A 121 -1.77 9.36 4.57
N SER A 122 -2.96 9.33 5.17
CA SER A 122 -3.34 10.29 6.23
C SER A 122 -2.40 10.20 7.43
N LEU A 123 -2.06 8.97 7.84
CA LEU A 123 -1.15 8.71 8.95
C LEU A 123 0.29 9.16 8.61
N VAL A 124 0.83 8.78 7.45
CA VAL A 124 2.19 9.15 7.04
C VAL A 124 2.31 10.64 6.79
N ALA A 125 1.33 11.26 6.12
CA ALA A 125 1.31 12.68 5.81
C ALA A 125 1.29 13.56 7.08
N SER A 126 0.67 13.09 8.17
CA SER A 126 0.71 13.78 9.46
C SER A 126 2.14 13.94 10.01
N GLY A 127 3.03 13.04 9.63
CA GLY A 127 4.44 13.06 10.02
C GLY A 127 5.34 13.90 9.13
N THR A 128 4.88 14.31 7.95
CA THR A 128 5.70 14.94 6.91
C THR A 128 5.19 16.33 6.52
N THR A 129 4.10 16.41 5.75
CA THR A 129 3.57 17.65 5.16
C THR A 129 3.45 18.81 6.15
N PRO A 130 2.78 18.69 7.32
CA PRO A 130 2.63 19.82 8.25
C PRO A 130 3.95 20.26 8.88
N LYS A 131 5.00 19.43 8.86
CA LYS A 131 6.33 19.76 9.38
C LYS A 131 7.27 20.37 8.33
N LEU A 132 6.91 20.26 7.06
CA LEU A 132 7.69 20.76 5.93
C LEU A 132 7.12 22.06 5.34
N ILE A 133 5.81 22.30 5.51
CA ILE A 133 5.19 23.55 5.08
C ILE A 133 5.37 24.64 6.14
N SER A 134 5.48 25.88 5.68
CA SER A 134 5.67 27.07 6.53
C SER A 134 4.36 27.70 7.01
N GLN A 135 3.27 27.50 6.27
CA GLN A 135 1.95 28.09 6.56
C GLN A 135 0.81 27.21 6.03
N GLU A 136 -0.36 27.31 6.64
CA GLU A 136 -1.52 26.46 6.35
C GLU A 136 -2.01 26.55 4.89
N SER A 137 -1.86 27.71 4.23
CA SER A 137 -2.27 27.86 2.82
C SER A 137 -1.48 26.96 1.86
N GLN A 138 -0.33 26.42 2.30
CA GLN A 138 0.48 25.46 1.53
C GLN A 138 0.00 24.01 1.70
N ALA A 139 -1.01 23.74 2.55
CA ALA A 139 -1.58 22.41 2.74
C ALA A 139 -2.17 21.80 1.44
N ILE A 140 -2.41 22.63 0.41
CA ILE A 140 -2.79 22.18 -0.93
C ILE A 140 -1.78 21.20 -1.56
N VAL A 141 -0.52 21.20 -1.12
CA VAL A 141 0.49 20.21 -1.54
C VAL A 141 0.04 18.79 -1.22
N GLY A 142 -0.55 18.55 -0.05
CA GLY A 142 -1.09 17.24 0.32
C GLY A 142 -2.27 16.82 -0.56
N TYR A 143 -3.14 17.77 -0.89
CA TYR A 143 -4.26 17.54 -1.82
C TYR A 143 -3.77 17.20 -3.24
N GLY A 144 -2.81 17.97 -3.77
CA GLY A 144 -2.21 17.72 -5.09
C GLY A 144 -1.48 16.38 -5.15
N ALA A 145 -0.79 15.98 -4.07
CA ALA A 145 -0.14 14.67 -3.99
C ALA A 145 -1.15 13.52 -4.08
N MET A 146 -2.33 13.64 -3.44
CA MET A 146 -3.39 12.63 -3.52
C MET A 146 -4.06 12.59 -4.89
N LEU A 147 -4.25 13.74 -5.56
CA LEU A 147 -4.72 13.74 -6.94
C LEU A 147 -3.74 13.04 -7.90
N LEU A 148 -2.44 13.25 -7.71
CA LEU A 148 -1.42 12.57 -8.50
C LEU A 148 -1.43 11.05 -8.24
N GLU A 149 -1.59 10.61 -6.99
CA GLU A 149 -1.72 9.19 -6.65
C GLU A 149 -2.96 8.57 -7.31
N SER A 150 -4.12 9.24 -7.26
CA SER A 150 -5.33 8.79 -7.96
C SER A 150 -5.11 8.69 -9.47
N PHE A 151 -4.36 9.63 -10.06
CA PHE A 151 -4.00 9.60 -11.46
C PHE A 151 -3.13 8.38 -11.83
N VAL A 152 -2.14 8.05 -10.99
CA VAL A 152 -1.34 6.81 -11.14
C VAL A 152 -2.24 5.57 -11.07
N GLY A 153 -3.21 5.54 -10.15
CA GLY A 153 -4.18 4.46 -10.05
C GLY A 153 -5.00 4.27 -11.32
N VAL A 154 -5.42 5.36 -11.97
CA VAL A 154 -6.14 5.30 -13.27
C VAL A 154 -5.24 4.75 -14.37
N ILE A 155 -3.99 5.17 -14.46
CA ILE A 155 -3.02 4.64 -15.42
C ILE A 155 -2.79 3.14 -15.20
N ALA A 156 -2.64 2.72 -13.95
CA ALA A 156 -2.47 1.31 -13.60
C ALA A 156 -3.69 0.46 -13.99
N LEU A 157 -4.90 0.99 -13.80
CA LEU A 157 -6.13 0.36 -14.26
C LEU A 157 -6.15 0.22 -15.78
N ILE A 158 -5.81 1.28 -16.53
CA ILE A 158 -5.71 1.24 -17.99
C ILE A 158 -4.73 0.15 -18.41
N ALA A 159 -3.50 0.16 -17.87
CA ALA A 159 -2.45 -0.79 -18.21
C ALA A 159 -2.88 -2.26 -17.96
N ALA A 160 -3.54 -2.53 -16.83
CA ALA A 160 -4.09 -3.85 -16.53
C ALA A 160 -5.21 -4.26 -17.51
N CYS A 161 -6.06 -3.31 -17.90
CA CYS A 161 -7.19 -3.53 -18.80
C CYS A 161 -6.82 -3.63 -20.29
N LEU A 162 -5.57 -3.36 -20.67
CA LEU A 162 -5.06 -3.64 -22.03
C LEU A 162 -4.80 -5.13 -22.25
N LEU A 163 -4.59 -5.87 -21.17
CA LEU A 163 -4.40 -7.31 -21.25
C LEU A 163 -5.74 -7.99 -21.50
N VAL A 164 -5.72 -9.01 -22.35
CA VAL A 164 -6.87 -9.90 -22.52
C VAL A 164 -7.19 -10.53 -21.15
N PRO A 165 -8.47 -10.66 -20.75
CA PRO A 165 -8.84 -11.16 -19.43
C PRO A 165 -8.18 -12.48 -19.02
N GLY A 166 -8.04 -13.44 -19.95
CA GLY A 166 -7.36 -14.71 -19.70
C GLY A 166 -5.87 -14.54 -19.36
N ASP A 167 -5.16 -13.69 -20.10
CA ASP A 167 -3.73 -13.41 -19.85
C ASP A 167 -3.55 -12.66 -18.52
N TYR A 168 -4.42 -11.69 -18.21
CA TYR A 168 -4.44 -11.01 -16.91
C TYR A 168 -4.61 -12.00 -15.75
N LEU A 169 -5.53 -12.97 -15.88
CA LEU A 169 -5.76 -14.00 -14.87
C LEU A 169 -4.62 -15.01 -14.79
N ALA A 170 -4.00 -15.38 -15.91
CA ALA A 170 -2.83 -16.26 -15.94
C ALA A 170 -1.62 -15.64 -15.22
N ILE A 171 -1.43 -14.31 -15.35
CA ILE A 171 -0.40 -13.60 -14.58
C ILE A 171 -0.75 -13.59 -13.08
N ASN A 172 -1.99 -13.25 -12.73
CA ASN A 172 -2.37 -12.99 -11.33
C ASN A 172 -2.88 -14.19 -10.54
N THR A 173 -2.92 -15.38 -11.14
CA THR A 173 -3.37 -16.61 -10.48
C THR A 173 -2.42 -17.75 -10.82
N ARG A 174 -2.50 -18.85 -10.07
CA ARG A 174 -1.75 -20.08 -10.36
C ARG A 174 -2.66 -21.15 -10.99
N LEU A 175 -3.74 -20.71 -11.62
CA LEU A 175 -4.70 -21.62 -12.26
C LEU A 175 -4.12 -22.13 -13.58
N PRO A 176 -4.28 -23.43 -13.90
CA PRO A 176 -3.91 -23.97 -15.20
C PRO A 176 -4.69 -23.30 -16.33
N ALA A 177 -4.10 -23.24 -17.53
CA ALA A 177 -4.73 -22.67 -18.70
C ALA A 177 -6.06 -23.36 -19.04
N GLU A 178 -6.18 -24.68 -18.84
CA GLU A 178 -7.46 -25.38 -19.08
C GLU A 178 -8.56 -24.93 -18.10
N THR A 179 -8.19 -24.59 -16.87
CA THR A 179 -9.16 -24.09 -15.88
C THR A 179 -9.64 -22.69 -16.26
N LEU A 180 -8.74 -21.81 -16.70
CA LEU A 180 -9.11 -20.49 -17.19
C LEU A 180 -10.01 -20.58 -18.43
N GLN A 181 -9.73 -21.52 -19.33
CA GLN A 181 -10.57 -21.77 -20.50
C GLN A 181 -11.98 -22.25 -20.12
N THR A 182 -12.12 -23.19 -19.17
CA THR A 182 -13.44 -23.66 -18.71
C THR A 182 -14.23 -22.59 -17.97
N MET A 183 -13.54 -21.64 -17.34
CA MET A 183 -14.14 -20.44 -16.74
C MET A 183 -14.57 -19.37 -17.78
N GLY A 184 -14.29 -19.58 -19.07
CA GLY A 184 -14.61 -18.63 -20.14
C GLY A 184 -13.56 -17.54 -20.36
N PHE A 185 -12.34 -17.72 -19.84
CA PHE A 185 -11.23 -16.78 -19.94
C PHE A 185 -9.98 -17.42 -20.57
N PRO A 186 -10.02 -17.84 -21.85
CA PRO A 186 -8.86 -18.43 -22.51
C PRO A 186 -7.68 -17.45 -22.56
N THR A 187 -6.48 -17.95 -22.28
CA THR A 187 -5.21 -17.22 -22.50
C THR A 187 -4.95 -17.11 -24.00
N LEU A 188 -4.51 -15.95 -24.48
CA LEU A 188 -4.24 -15.71 -25.90
C LEU A 188 -2.77 -15.42 -26.17
N HIS A 189 -2.17 -14.48 -25.42
CA HIS A 189 -0.83 -13.97 -25.73
C HIS A 189 0.19 -14.25 -24.63
N ILE A 190 -0.15 -15.02 -23.59
CA ILE A 190 0.71 -15.21 -22.42
C ILE A 190 2.12 -15.72 -22.78
N GLU A 191 2.25 -16.65 -23.71
CA GLU A 191 3.55 -17.19 -24.15
C GLU A 191 4.37 -16.16 -24.93
N ASP A 192 3.70 -15.39 -25.81
CA ASP A 192 4.34 -14.33 -26.58
C ASP A 192 4.78 -13.18 -25.67
N LEU A 193 3.97 -12.82 -24.69
CA LEU A 193 4.31 -11.82 -23.67
C LEU A 193 5.55 -12.26 -22.88
N SER A 194 5.58 -13.51 -22.39
CA SER A 194 6.75 -14.09 -21.71
C SER A 194 8.00 -14.06 -22.58
N ARG A 195 7.87 -14.36 -23.88
CA ARG A 195 8.99 -14.30 -24.84
C ARG A 195 9.50 -12.88 -25.05
N LEU A 196 8.59 -11.91 -25.24
CA LEU A 196 8.94 -10.51 -25.52
C LEU A 196 9.57 -9.80 -24.31
N VAL A 197 9.20 -10.18 -23.09
CA VAL A 197 9.80 -9.64 -21.85
C VAL A 197 10.98 -10.46 -21.32
N GLU A 198 11.31 -11.57 -21.98
CA GLU A 198 12.40 -12.50 -21.65
C GLU A 198 12.28 -13.18 -20.27
N VAL A 199 11.08 -13.19 -19.69
CA VAL A 199 10.79 -13.78 -18.37
C VAL A 199 9.40 -14.40 -18.41
N ASP A 200 9.23 -15.59 -17.83
CA ASP A 200 7.90 -16.17 -17.66
C ASP A 200 7.05 -15.30 -16.72
N VAL A 201 5.99 -14.70 -17.25
CA VAL A 201 5.07 -13.82 -16.52
C VAL A 201 3.92 -14.58 -15.84
N SER A 202 3.72 -15.85 -16.18
CA SER A 202 2.63 -16.67 -15.63
C SER A 202 2.81 -16.94 -14.14
N GLY A 203 1.71 -16.98 -13.38
CA GLY A 203 1.74 -17.40 -11.98
C GLY A 203 2.43 -16.42 -11.02
N ARG A 204 2.56 -15.14 -11.39
CA ARG A 204 3.19 -14.06 -10.61
C ARG A 204 2.16 -13.07 -10.05
N PRO A 205 1.38 -13.45 -9.03
CA PRO A 205 0.35 -12.60 -8.45
C PRO A 205 0.95 -11.40 -7.74
N GLY A 206 0.21 -10.28 -7.75
CA GLY A 206 0.58 -9.05 -7.03
C GLY A 206 0.34 -7.76 -7.81
N GLY A 207 -0.23 -7.82 -9.02
CA GLY A 207 -0.52 -6.64 -9.86
C GLY A 207 0.71 -6.05 -10.55
N ALA A 208 1.88 -6.12 -9.92
CA ALA A 208 3.13 -5.55 -10.41
C ALA A 208 3.52 -6.00 -11.81
N VAL A 209 3.45 -7.33 -12.04
CA VAL A 209 3.79 -7.92 -13.33
C VAL A 209 2.78 -7.49 -14.40
N SER A 210 1.48 -7.43 -14.09
CA SER A 210 0.47 -6.99 -15.05
C SER A 210 0.61 -5.52 -15.40
N LEU A 211 0.92 -4.68 -14.41
CA LEU A 211 1.25 -3.27 -14.62
C LEU A 211 2.47 -3.15 -15.54
N ALA A 212 3.55 -3.87 -15.24
CA ALA A 212 4.78 -3.84 -16.02
C ALA A 212 4.58 -4.31 -17.46
N VAL A 213 3.83 -5.40 -17.68
CA VAL A 213 3.50 -5.87 -19.03
C VAL A 213 2.64 -4.83 -19.76
N GLY A 214 1.58 -4.31 -19.13
CA GLY A 214 0.71 -3.30 -19.75
C GLY A 214 1.47 -2.02 -20.11
N MET A 215 2.33 -1.53 -19.21
CA MET A 215 3.22 -0.39 -19.45
C MET A 215 4.21 -0.65 -20.58
N ALA A 216 4.84 -1.83 -20.59
CA ALA A 216 5.79 -2.21 -21.63
C ALA A 216 5.12 -2.29 -23.02
N SER A 217 3.88 -2.78 -23.08
CA SER A 217 3.07 -2.80 -24.31
C SER A 217 2.70 -1.40 -24.79
N ILE A 218 2.41 -0.46 -23.89
CA ILE A 218 2.17 0.95 -24.27
C ILE A 218 3.43 1.56 -24.87
N PHE A 219 4.58 1.38 -24.20
CA PHE A 219 5.83 1.98 -24.67
C PHE A 219 6.37 1.33 -25.94
N SER A 220 6.24 0.01 -26.11
CA SER A 220 6.65 -0.67 -27.34
C SER A 220 5.79 -0.27 -28.55
N GLY A 221 4.55 0.17 -28.31
CA GLY A 221 3.67 0.74 -29.33
C GLY A 221 4.08 2.13 -29.83
N LEU A 222 5.01 2.82 -29.16
CA LEU A 222 5.50 4.13 -29.60
C LEU A 222 6.50 4.00 -30.77
N PRO A 223 6.52 4.97 -31.72
CA PRO A 223 7.45 4.96 -32.85
C PRO A 223 8.91 4.83 -32.39
N GLY A 224 9.62 3.81 -32.88
CA GLY A 224 11.04 3.56 -32.58
C GLY A 224 11.32 2.79 -31.29
N MET A 225 10.30 2.31 -30.56
CA MET A 225 10.47 1.61 -29.28
C MET A 225 10.04 0.13 -29.27
N SER A 226 9.62 -0.42 -30.41
CA SER A 226 9.06 -1.78 -30.53
C SER A 226 9.98 -2.91 -30.07
N GLY A 227 11.30 -2.76 -30.23
CA GLY A 227 12.30 -3.75 -29.81
C GLY A 227 12.71 -3.69 -28.33
N LEU A 228 12.13 -2.79 -27.54
CA LEU A 228 12.56 -2.50 -26.16
C LEU A 228 11.59 -3.03 -25.09
N MET A 229 10.71 -3.96 -25.43
CA MET A 229 9.68 -4.44 -24.50
C MET A 229 10.27 -5.03 -23.21
N ALA A 230 11.29 -5.90 -23.29
CA ALA A 230 12.00 -6.42 -22.12
C ALA A 230 12.63 -5.32 -21.26
N TYR A 231 13.19 -4.29 -21.88
CA TYR A 231 13.76 -3.14 -21.17
C TYR A 231 12.67 -2.37 -20.42
N TRP A 232 11.55 -2.05 -21.08
CA TRP A 232 10.44 -1.33 -20.46
C TRP A 232 9.76 -2.13 -19.35
N TYR A 233 9.66 -3.45 -19.50
CA TYR A 233 9.13 -4.34 -18.48
C TYR A 233 10.01 -4.31 -17.21
N GLN A 234 11.33 -4.48 -17.36
CA GLN A 234 12.26 -4.43 -16.21
C GLN A 234 12.29 -3.04 -15.57
N PHE A 235 12.23 -1.99 -16.38
CA PHE A 235 12.14 -0.62 -15.90
C PHE A 235 10.88 -0.37 -15.08
N ALA A 236 9.72 -0.86 -15.53
CA ALA A 236 8.45 -0.76 -14.81
C ALA A 236 8.50 -1.50 -13.46
N LEU A 237 9.04 -2.73 -13.44
CA LEU A 237 9.23 -3.50 -12.21
C LEU A 237 10.16 -2.80 -11.22
N LEU A 238 11.27 -2.21 -11.69
CA LEU A 238 12.17 -1.46 -10.82
C LEU A 238 11.50 -0.21 -10.25
N PHE A 239 10.77 0.53 -11.09
CA PHE A 239 10.01 1.71 -10.69
C PHE A 239 9.05 1.36 -9.54
N GLU A 240 8.32 0.25 -9.66
CA GLU A 240 7.39 -0.21 -8.65
C GLU A 240 8.11 -0.76 -7.40
N ALA A 241 9.20 -1.50 -7.56
CA ALA A 241 9.99 -1.99 -6.44
C ALA A 241 10.52 -0.82 -5.57
N LEU A 242 10.97 0.27 -6.19
CA LEU A 242 11.40 1.49 -5.48
C LEU A 242 10.26 2.17 -4.73
N PHE A 243 9.03 2.09 -5.26
CA PHE A 243 7.84 2.53 -4.54
C PHE A 243 7.57 1.66 -3.31
N ILE A 244 7.59 0.34 -3.46
CA ILE A 244 7.34 -0.61 -2.36
C ILE A 244 8.38 -0.49 -1.25
N LEU A 245 9.67 -0.35 -1.58
CA LEU A 245 10.74 -0.18 -0.59
C LEU A 245 10.55 1.08 0.26
N THR A 246 9.94 2.13 -0.30
CA THR A 246 9.59 3.34 0.44
C THR A 246 8.54 3.05 1.50
N THR A 247 7.51 2.31 1.12
CA THR A 247 6.44 1.87 2.02
C THR A 247 6.96 0.95 3.12
N ILE A 248 7.89 0.03 2.81
CA ILE A 248 8.49 -0.88 3.81
C ILE A 248 9.22 -0.09 4.90
N ASP A 249 10.04 0.89 4.54
CA ASP A 249 10.78 1.72 5.50
C ASP A 249 9.84 2.59 6.34
N ALA A 250 8.99 3.40 5.68
CA ALA A 250 8.06 4.28 6.38
C ALA A 250 7.08 3.50 7.27
N GLY A 251 6.52 2.41 6.75
CA GLY A 251 5.58 1.55 7.46
C GLY A 251 6.22 0.85 8.67
N THR A 252 7.39 0.24 8.50
CA THR A 252 8.10 -0.44 9.61
C THR A 252 8.49 0.56 10.69
N ARG A 253 8.95 1.75 10.32
CA ARG A 253 9.32 2.81 11.26
C ARG A 253 8.11 3.32 12.05
N VAL A 254 6.99 3.59 11.38
CA VAL A 254 5.74 3.99 12.05
C VAL A 254 5.25 2.89 12.99
N ALA A 255 5.21 1.65 12.52
CA ALA A 255 4.76 0.51 13.32
C ALA A 255 5.63 0.34 14.58
N ARG A 256 6.95 0.55 14.46
CA ARG A 256 7.87 0.57 15.60
C ARG A 256 7.48 1.65 16.61
N TYR A 257 7.22 2.89 16.16
CA TYR A 257 6.80 3.96 17.06
C TYR A 257 5.51 3.62 17.79
N LEU A 258 4.52 3.04 17.09
CA LEU A 258 3.26 2.60 17.70
C LEU A 258 3.47 1.50 18.74
N VAL A 259 4.35 0.53 18.47
CA VAL A 259 4.70 -0.52 19.43
C VAL A 259 5.40 0.06 20.66
N GLN A 260 6.36 0.97 20.47
CA GLN A 260 7.06 1.64 21.57
C GLN A 260 6.10 2.49 22.43
N GLU A 261 5.17 3.21 21.80
CA GLU A 261 4.18 4.02 22.50
C GLU A 261 3.23 3.16 23.34
N LEU A 262 2.69 2.09 22.73
CA LEU A 262 1.76 1.17 23.39
C LEU A 262 2.43 0.42 24.53
N ALA A 263 3.59 -0.20 24.26
CA ALA A 263 4.36 -0.93 25.27
C ALA A 263 4.94 0.01 26.33
N GLY A 264 5.19 1.27 25.99
CA GLY A 264 5.56 2.34 26.90
C GLY A 264 4.56 2.56 28.03
N ARG A 265 3.28 2.22 27.84
CA ARG A 265 2.27 2.26 28.92
C ARG A 265 2.50 1.20 29.99
N ALA A 266 3.07 0.05 29.64
CA ALA A 266 3.42 -1.02 30.57
C ALA A 266 4.85 -0.89 31.10
N TYR A 267 5.80 -0.43 30.28
CA TYR A 267 7.19 -0.27 30.65
C TYR A 267 7.74 1.10 30.21
N SER A 268 7.84 2.02 31.16
CA SER A 268 8.17 3.44 30.92
C SER A 268 9.38 3.73 30.04
N PRO A 269 10.50 2.97 30.09
CA PRO A 269 11.64 3.21 29.20
C PRO A 269 11.31 3.10 27.70
N LEU A 270 10.31 2.31 27.31
CA LEU A 270 9.89 2.21 25.90
C LEU A 270 9.24 3.48 25.35
N LYS A 271 8.79 4.40 26.22
CA LYS A 271 8.31 5.73 25.79
C LYS A 271 9.42 6.59 25.16
N GLN A 272 10.68 6.29 25.46
CA GLN A 272 11.82 7.00 24.88
C GLN A 272 12.11 6.47 23.47
N ILE A 273 11.73 7.24 22.46
CA ILE A 273 11.81 6.85 21.04
C ILE A 273 13.25 6.49 20.61
N ASN A 274 14.26 7.11 21.24
CA ASN A 274 15.68 6.94 20.91
C ASN A 274 16.42 5.95 21.84
N TRP A 275 15.71 5.25 22.73
CA TRP A 275 16.33 4.27 23.60
C TRP A 275 16.67 2.99 22.84
N TRP A 276 17.96 2.74 22.60
CA TRP A 276 18.46 1.67 21.72
C TRP A 276 17.86 0.29 21.96
N PRO A 277 17.75 -0.23 23.21
CA PRO A 277 17.09 -1.51 23.45
C PRO A 277 15.62 -1.54 22.99
N GLY A 278 14.89 -0.44 23.22
CA GLY A 278 13.52 -0.28 22.75
C GLY A 278 13.42 -0.19 21.23
N VAL A 279 14.34 0.56 20.59
CA VAL A 279 14.42 0.68 19.13
C VAL A 279 14.67 -0.68 18.49
N LEU A 280 15.68 -1.42 18.97
CA LEU A 280 16.04 -2.73 18.42
C LEU A 280 14.94 -3.76 18.69
N GLY A 281 14.43 -3.83 19.92
CA GLY A 281 13.39 -4.79 20.29
C GLY A 281 12.07 -4.58 19.56
N ALA A 282 11.58 -3.33 19.49
CA ALA A 282 10.35 -3.02 18.79
C ALA A 282 10.51 -3.19 17.26
N SER A 283 11.67 -2.83 16.68
CA SER A 283 11.94 -3.08 15.26
C SER A 283 11.92 -4.58 14.95
N LEU A 284 12.61 -5.39 15.77
CA LEU A 284 12.68 -6.84 15.58
C LEU A 284 11.29 -7.47 15.69
N PHE A 285 10.48 -7.04 16.66
CA PHE A 285 9.11 -7.50 16.80
C PHE A 285 8.26 -7.18 15.56
N VAL A 286 8.28 -5.92 15.10
CA VAL A 286 7.49 -5.48 13.94
C VAL A 286 7.90 -6.24 12.68
N VAL A 287 9.21 -6.30 12.42
CA VAL A 287 9.79 -6.96 11.24
C VAL A 287 9.55 -8.47 11.26
N GLY A 288 9.72 -9.11 12.41
CA GLY A 288 9.40 -10.52 12.58
C GLY A 288 7.92 -10.81 12.35
N ALA A 289 7.02 -9.95 12.85
CA ALA A 289 5.58 -10.10 12.70
C ALA A 289 5.14 -10.00 11.23
N TRP A 290 5.53 -8.94 10.51
CA TRP A 290 5.13 -8.83 9.09
C TRP A 290 5.91 -9.80 8.20
N GLY A 291 7.17 -10.12 8.51
CA GLY A 291 7.97 -11.11 7.80
C GLY A 291 7.34 -12.51 7.88
N TYR A 292 6.84 -12.90 9.06
CA TYR A 292 6.08 -14.14 9.24
C TYR A 292 4.81 -14.14 8.38
N LEU A 293 4.02 -13.06 8.40
CA LEU A 293 2.78 -12.97 7.62
C LEU A 293 3.05 -13.06 6.10
N ILE A 294 4.13 -12.48 5.59
CA ILE A 294 4.50 -12.60 4.16
C ILE A 294 4.98 -14.01 3.83
N GLY A 295 5.74 -14.64 4.75
CA GLY A 295 6.25 -16.00 4.58
C GLY A 295 5.14 -17.05 4.51
N THR A 296 4.11 -16.93 5.35
CA THR A 296 3.00 -17.91 5.41
C THR A 296 1.76 -17.50 4.61
N GLY A 297 1.60 -16.21 4.29
CA GLY A 297 0.42 -15.68 3.62
C GLY A 297 0.49 -15.72 2.09
N THR A 298 -0.60 -15.28 1.46
CA THR A 298 -0.70 -15.08 0.01
C THR A 298 -1.32 -13.71 -0.29
N ILE A 299 -1.27 -13.25 -1.55
CA ILE A 299 -1.93 -12.00 -1.95
C ILE A 299 -3.42 -12.00 -1.58
N SER A 300 -4.11 -13.12 -1.75
CA SER A 300 -5.54 -13.23 -1.45
C SER A 300 -5.89 -13.17 0.05
N THR A 301 -4.91 -13.33 0.94
CA THR A 301 -5.10 -13.20 2.39
C THR A 301 -4.58 -11.88 2.92
N ILE A 302 -3.36 -11.48 2.55
CA ILE A 302 -2.68 -10.30 3.10
C ILE A 302 -3.31 -9.02 2.54
N TRP A 303 -3.58 -8.96 1.23
CA TRP A 303 -4.03 -7.74 0.58
C TRP A 303 -5.39 -7.25 1.10
N PRO A 304 -6.43 -8.11 1.25
CA PRO A 304 -7.69 -7.66 1.84
C PRO A 304 -7.56 -7.25 3.31
N MET A 305 -6.71 -7.91 4.09
CA MET A 305 -6.45 -7.51 5.49
C MET A 305 -5.82 -6.12 5.57
N PHE A 306 -4.81 -5.87 4.73
CA PHE A 306 -4.21 -4.54 4.59
C PHE A 306 -5.26 -3.51 4.21
N GLY A 307 -6.10 -3.82 3.22
CA GLY A 307 -7.23 -3.02 2.81
C GLY A 307 -8.13 -2.61 3.97
N ALA A 308 -8.60 -3.59 4.75
CA ALA A 308 -9.49 -3.36 5.88
C ALA A 308 -8.85 -2.48 6.97
N ALA A 309 -7.58 -2.75 7.30
CA ALA A 309 -6.82 -1.92 8.24
C ALA A 309 -6.59 -0.49 7.72
N ASN A 310 -6.32 -0.33 6.43
CA ASN A 310 -6.19 0.98 5.79
C ASN A 310 -7.52 1.77 5.81
N GLN A 311 -8.65 1.09 5.60
CA GLN A 311 -9.97 1.72 5.68
C GLN A 311 -10.32 2.15 7.12
N LEU A 312 -9.97 1.33 8.12
CA LEU A 312 -10.08 1.71 9.54
C LEU A 312 -9.29 2.99 9.83
N LEU A 313 -8.04 3.09 9.36
CA LEU A 313 -7.23 4.30 9.52
C LEU A 313 -7.85 5.51 8.80
N GLY A 314 -8.45 5.31 7.63
CA GLY A 314 -9.13 6.36 6.87
C GLY A 314 -10.36 6.89 7.62
N MET A 315 -11.15 5.97 8.18
CA MET A 315 -12.27 6.30 9.06
C MET A 315 -11.80 7.08 10.30
N LEU A 316 -10.71 6.66 10.95
CA LEU A 316 -10.12 7.36 12.09
C LEU A 316 -9.66 8.78 11.70
N ALA A 317 -9.04 8.95 10.54
CA ALA A 317 -8.65 10.27 10.05
C ALA A 317 -9.87 11.18 9.85
N LEU A 318 -10.99 10.64 9.35
CA LEU A 318 -12.25 11.39 9.22
C LEU A 318 -12.89 11.70 10.59
N CYS A 319 -12.77 10.82 11.59
CA CYS A 319 -13.16 11.13 12.97
C CYS A 319 -12.36 12.30 13.53
N ILE A 320 -11.05 12.31 13.32
CA ILE A 320 -10.17 13.41 13.75
C ILE A 320 -10.56 14.70 13.03
N ALA A 321 -10.73 14.66 11.71
CA ALA A 321 -11.14 15.83 10.91
C ALA A 321 -12.50 16.38 11.38
N THR A 322 -13.47 15.52 11.67
CA THR A 322 -14.77 15.92 12.24
C THR A 322 -14.59 16.62 13.58
N THR A 323 -13.75 16.08 14.45
CA THR A 323 -13.45 16.69 15.76
C THR A 323 -12.79 18.06 15.61
N VAL A 324 -11.86 18.21 14.67
CA VAL A 324 -11.22 19.49 14.35
C VAL A 324 -12.24 20.51 13.86
N LEU A 325 -13.15 20.14 12.95
CA LEU A 325 -14.21 21.05 12.47
C LEU A 325 -15.14 21.53 13.58
N ILE A 326 -15.50 20.64 14.53
CA ILE A 326 -16.28 21.01 15.72
C ILE A 326 -15.52 22.05 16.55
N LYS A 327 -14.21 21.84 16.79
CA LYS A 327 -13.38 22.76 17.57
C LYS A 327 -13.16 24.11 16.89
N MET A 328 -13.12 24.14 15.55
CA MET A 328 -13.05 25.37 14.76
C MET A 328 -14.41 26.11 14.68
N ASN A 329 -15.44 25.62 15.38
CA ASN A 329 -16.81 26.13 15.31
C ASN A 329 -17.40 26.13 13.88
N LYS A 330 -16.92 25.21 13.03
CA LYS A 330 -17.35 25.04 11.62
C LYS A 330 -18.42 23.95 11.51
N THR A 331 -19.42 23.98 12.38
CA THR A 331 -20.44 22.92 12.50
C THR A 331 -21.29 22.72 11.25
N SER A 332 -21.46 23.77 10.43
CA SER A 332 -22.14 23.69 9.13
C SER A 332 -21.43 22.81 8.10
N TYR A 333 -20.14 22.53 8.29
CA TYR A 333 -19.32 21.73 7.36
C TYR A 333 -19.12 20.27 7.80
N LEU A 334 -19.72 19.85 8.92
CA LEU A 334 -19.51 18.50 9.46
C LEU A 334 -19.94 17.38 8.51
N TRP A 335 -20.91 17.65 7.61
CA TRP A 335 -21.35 16.67 6.62
C TRP A 335 -20.22 16.24 5.68
N VAL A 336 -19.24 17.12 5.42
CA VAL A 336 -18.09 16.84 4.54
C VAL A 336 -17.22 15.71 5.08
N THR A 337 -17.14 15.54 6.40
CA THR A 337 -16.36 14.48 7.04
C THR A 337 -17.23 13.32 7.53
N ILE A 338 -18.44 13.59 8.04
CA ILE A 338 -19.32 12.56 8.60
C ILE A 338 -19.88 11.62 7.52
N ILE A 339 -20.33 12.13 6.37
CA ILE A 339 -20.88 11.28 5.30
C ILE A 339 -19.83 10.25 4.81
N PRO A 340 -18.62 10.65 4.38
CA PRO A 340 -17.62 9.67 3.99
C PRO A 340 -17.17 8.79 5.15
N MET A 341 -17.15 9.29 6.40
CA MET A 341 -16.79 8.49 7.57
C MET A 341 -17.78 7.35 7.81
N VAL A 342 -19.09 7.63 7.78
CA VAL A 342 -20.13 6.61 7.95
C VAL A 342 -20.08 5.60 6.79
N PHE A 343 -19.91 6.09 5.56
CA PHE A 343 -19.79 5.23 4.39
C PHE A 343 -18.60 4.27 4.52
N VAL A 344 -17.40 4.79 4.80
CA VAL A 344 -16.17 4.00 4.97
C VAL A 344 -16.30 3.08 6.19
N GLY A 345 -16.91 3.52 7.27
CA GLY A 345 -17.17 2.69 8.46
C GLY A 345 -18.05 1.48 8.15
N ILE A 346 -19.17 1.66 7.43
CA ILE A 346 -20.05 0.57 7.02
C ILE A 346 -19.31 -0.42 6.11
N ILE A 347 -18.59 0.10 5.10
CA ILE A 347 -17.83 -0.71 4.14
C ILE A 347 -16.72 -1.51 4.86
N THR A 348 -16.01 -0.89 5.81
CA THR A 348 -14.97 -1.54 6.61
C THR A 348 -15.56 -2.68 7.44
N LEU A 349 -16.68 -2.44 8.13
CA LEU A 349 -17.33 -3.45 8.98
C LEU A 349 -17.88 -4.62 8.15
N ALA A 350 -18.54 -4.35 7.02
CA ALA A 350 -19.01 -5.37 6.10
C ALA A 350 -17.84 -6.20 5.54
N GLY A 351 -16.76 -5.52 5.15
CA GLY A 351 -15.53 -6.13 4.68
C GLY A 351 -14.86 -7.05 5.70
N CYS A 352 -14.72 -6.56 6.93
CA CYS A 352 -14.20 -7.35 8.03
C CYS A 352 -15.08 -8.57 8.32
N TYR A 353 -16.40 -8.45 8.23
CA TYR A 353 -17.31 -9.58 8.40
C TYR A 353 -17.09 -10.67 7.34
N GLU A 354 -17.07 -10.31 6.05
CA GLU A 354 -16.83 -11.27 4.97
C GLU A 354 -15.45 -11.93 5.08
N LEU A 355 -14.41 -11.15 5.39
CA LEU A 355 -13.04 -11.67 5.60
C LEU A 355 -12.95 -12.58 6.82
N PHE A 356 -13.62 -12.23 7.91
CA PHE A 356 -13.65 -13.05 9.12
C PHE A 356 -14.28 -14.41 8.84
N VAL A 357 -15.44 -14.44 8.17
CA VAL A 357 -16.12 -15.68 7.77
C VAL A 357 -15.23 -16.50 6.84
N LEU A 358 -14.59 -15.87 5.84
CA LEU A 358 -13.68 -16.53 4.90
C LEU A 358 -12.47 -17.19 5.60
N PHE A 359 -11.86 -16.50 6.55
CA PHE A 359 -10.68 -17.03 7.24
C PHE A 359 -11.04 -18.11 8.25
N ILE A 360 -12.16 -17.98 8.98
CA ILE A 360 -12.65 -19.05 9.86
C ILE A 360 -13.05 -20.28 9.06
N SER A 361 -13.76 -20.13 7.94
CA SER A 361 -14.16 -21.27 7.12
C SER A 361 -12.93 -22.02 6.61
N ARG A 362 -11.90 -21.31 6.14
CA ARG A 362 -10.62 -21.89 5.70
C ARG A 362 -9.82 -22.50 6.85
N ALA A 363 -9.89 -21.94 8.06
CA ALA A 363 -9.23 -22.51 9.23
C ALA A 363 -9.86 -23.85 9.64
N VAL A 364 -11.17 -23.98 9.50
CA VAL A 364 -11.92 -25.21 9.84
C VAL A 364 -11.80 -26.26 8.74
N SER A 365 -11.73 -25.86 7.46
CA SER A 365 -11.71 -26.78 6.31
C SER A 365 -10.32 -27.12 5.79
N GLY A 366 -9.26 -26.44 6.26
CA GLY A 366 -7.90 -26.56 5.73
C GLY A 366 -7.01 -27.53 6.50
N ASP A 367 -5.84 -27.84 5.93
CA ASP A 367 -4.80 -28.62 6.61
C ASP A 367 -4.29 -27.91 7.88
N ASP A 368 -3.88 -28.70 8.88
CA ASP A 368 -3.37 -28.21 10.19
C ASP A 368 -2.29 -27.11 10.05
N ALA A 369 -1.47 -27.18 9.00
CA ALA A 369 -0.38 -26.24 8.74
C ALA A 369 -0.86 -24.81 8.41
N GLN A 370 -2.04 -24.66 7.78
CA GLN A 370 -2.61 -23.34 7.44
C GLN A 370 -3.67 -22.88 8.45
N ALA A 371 -4.22 -23.79 9.24
CA ALA A 371 -5.26 -23.49 10.23
C ALA A 371 -4.83 -22.40 11.22
N LEU A 372 -3.59 -22.46 11.72
CA LEU A 372 -3.04 -21.43 12.62
C LEU A 372 -2.98 -20.05 11.95
N THR A 373 -2.44 -19.99 10.72
CA THR A 373 -2.30 -18.72 9.98
C THR A 373 -3.68 -18.11 9.69
N MET A 374 -4.65 -18.93 9.26
CA MET A 374 -6.00 -18.45 8.99
C MET A 374 -6.72 -18.01 10.27
N THR A 375 -6.49 -18.69 11.39
CA THR A 375 -7.02 -18.30 12.71
C THR A 375 -6.45 -16.96 13.16
N ILE A 376 -5.13 -16.75 13.01
CA ILE A 376 -4.49 -15.47 13.31
C ILE A 376 -5.08 -14.36 12.44
N ASN A 377 -5.24 -14.61 11.13
CA ASN A 377 -5.82 -13.64 10.21
C ASN A 377 -7.27 -13.28 10.59
N ALA A 378 -8.10 -14.27 10.92
CA ALA A 378 -9.46 -14.05 11.42
C ALA A 378 -9.47 -13.21 12.70
N ALA A 379 -8.61 -13.52 13.67
CA ALA A 379 -8.50 -12.78 14.92
C ALA A 379 -8.09 -11.32 14.68
N LEU A 380 -7.12 -11.07 13.79
CA LEU A 380 -6.69 -9.72 13.43
C LEU A 380 -7.81 -8.92 12.76
N VAL A 381 -8.54 -9.51 11.81
CA VAL A 381 -9.68 -8.85 11.17
C VAL A 381 -10.81 -8.56 12.16
N GLY A 382 -11.11 -9.50 13.07
CA GLY A 382 -12.07 -9.31 14.14
C GLY A 382 -11.68 -8.17 15.08
N LEU A 383 -10.39 -8.09 15.45
CA LEU A 383 -9.86 -6.99 16.25
C LEU A 383 -10.02 -5.64 15.53
N VAL A 384 -9.70 -5.56 14.24
CA VAL A 384 -9.89 -4.34 13.42
C VAL A 384 -11.36 -3.90 13.45
N ALA A 385 -12.32 -4.82 13.30
CA ALA A 385 -13.75 -4.50 13.36
C ALA A 385 -14.19 -3.98 14.73
N VAL A 386 -13.74 -4.62 15.81
CA VAL A 386 -14.06 -4.18 17.19
C VAL A 386 -13.49 -2.79 17.46
N LEU A 387 -12.24 -2.54 17.06
CA LEU A 387 -11.62 -1.22 17.18
C LEU A 387 -12.39 -0.16 16.38
N ALA A 388 -12.84 -0.50 15.17
CA ALA A 388 -13.67 0.39 14.35
C ALA A 388 -14.93 0.83 15.11
N LEU A 389 -15.66 -0.13 15.68
CA LEU A 389 -16.87 0.12 16.45
C LEU A 389 -16.61 0.97 17.69
N ILE A 390 -15.55 0.66 18.45
CA ILE A 390 -15.18 1.43 19.64
C ILE A 390 -14.91 2.88 19.28
N VAL A 391 -14.10 3.13 18.24
CA VAL A 391 -13.75 4.49 17.79
C VAL A 391 -14.99 5.26 17.33
N LEU A 392 -15.86 4.65 16.53
CA LEU A 392 -17.09 5.29 16.05
C LEU A 392 -18.04 5.64 17.20
N VAL A 393 -18.26 4.70 18.12
CA VAL A 393 -19.17 4.90 19.26
C VAL A 393 -18.62 5.95 20.22
N ASP A 394 -17.33 5.90 20.55
CA ASP A 394 -16.69 6.90 21.42
C ASP A 394 -16.73 8.31 20.81
N SER A 395 -16.39 8.42 19.52
CA SER A 395 -16.42 9.68 18.79
C SER A 395 -17.83 10.27 18.73
N ALA A 396 -18.83 9.44 18.36
CA ALA A 396 -20.23 9.86 18.30
C ALA A 396 -20.75 10.32 19.67
N ARG A 397 -20.43 9.60 20.75
CA ARG A 397 -20.81 9.99 22.12
C ARG A 397 -20.23 11.35 22.50
N LYS A 398 -18.95 11.58 22.22
CA LYS A 398 -18.28 12.86 22.52
C LYS A 398 -18.87 14.03 21.72
N TRP A 399 -19.11 13.83 20.43
CA TRP A 399 -19.71 14.88 19.59
C TRP A 399 -21.14 15.19 20.00
N TYR A 400 -21.94 14.17 20.32
CA TYR A 400 -23.30 14.35 20.82
C TYR A 400 -23.32 15.09 22.17
N GLY A 401 -22.44 14.71 23.10
CA GLY A 401 -22.27 15.40 24.38
C GLY A 401 -21.92 16.88 24.22
N TYR A 402 -21.01 17.21 23.29
CA TYR A 402 -20.62 18.59 23.02
C TYR A 402 -21.68 19.39 22.27
N LEU A 403 -22.20 18.88 21.15
CA LEU A 403 -23.08 19.64 20.26
C LEU A 403 -24.49 19.80 20.83
N VAL A 404 -25.03 18.73 21.44
CA VAL A 404 -26.41 18.67 21.93
C VAL A 404 -26.47 18.99 23.41
N HIS A 405 -25.67 18.31 24.24
CA HIS A 405 -25.69 18.50 25.70
C HIS A 405 -24.82 19.66 26.20
N LYS A 406 -24.10 20.36 25.31
CA LYS A 406 -23.22 21.49 25.64
C LYS A 406 -22.20 21.18 26.75
N GLN A 407 -21.79 19.90 26.84
CA GLN A 407 -20.74 19.50 27.78
C GLN A 407 -19.40 20.10 27.35
N PRO A 408 -18.55 20.55 28.30
CA PRO A 408 -17.24 21.10 27.97
C PRO A 408 -16.34 20.01 27.34
N LEU A 409 -15.61 20.38 26.29
CA LEU A 409 -14.56 19.54 25.70
C LEU A 409 -13.37 19.51 26.67
N ASN A 410 -13.21 18.40 27.40
CA ASN A 410 -11.96 18.14 28.12
C ASN A 410 -10.87 17.82 27.10
N SER A 411 -10.07 18.84 26.74
CA SER A 411 -8.91 18.68 25.87
C SER A 411 -7.70 18.21 26.69
N THR A 412 -6.98 17.21 26.21
CA THR A 412 -5.63 16.86 26.71
C THR A 412 -4.53 17.60 25.95
N GLU A 413 -4.89 18.60 25.14
CA GLU A 413 -3.91 19.40 24.40
C GLU A 413 -3.03 20.19 25.35
N VAL A 414 -1.72 20.06 25.17
CA VAL A 414 -0.73 20.97 25.73
C VAL A 414 -0.72 22.18 24.81
N PHE A 415 -1.19 23.33 25.30
CA PHE A 415 -1.14 24.58 24.54
C PHE A 415 0.33 25.00 24.34
N GLU A 416 0.69 25.38 23.11
CA GLU A 416 1.95 26.09 22.82
C GLU A 416 2.00 27.36 23.67
N GLY A 417 2.69 27.28 24.80
CA GLY A 417 2.67 28.28 25.88
C GLY A 417 3.08 27.68 27.22
N GLU A 418 2.75 26.41 27.46
CA GLU A 418 3.34 25.61 28.53
C GLU A 418 4.58 24.88 28.00
N GLY A 419 5.65 25.65 27.79
CA GLY A 419 7.04 25.20 27.65
C GLY A 419 7.29 23.77 27.18
N ILE A 420 6.95 23.45 25.93
CA ILE A 420 7.62 22.33 25.25
C ILE A 420 9.01 22.84 24.88
N GLN A 421 10.01 22.51 25.70
CA GLN A 421 11.39 22.49 25.22
C GLN A 421 11.46 21.41 24.13
N LEU A 422 11.30 21.82 22.87
CA LEU A 422 11.77 21.00 21.76
C LEU A 422 13.26 20.78 22.01
N PRO A 423 13.73 19.55 22.29
CA PRO A 423 15.16 19.34 22.44
C PRO A 423 15.80 19.77 21.12
N ALA A 424 16.72 20.74 21.21
CA ALA A 424 17.58 21.13 20.10
C ALA A 424 18.45 19.92 19.73
N GLY A 425 17.89 18.99 18.98
CA GLY A 425 18.63 17.97 18.28
C GLY A 425 19.40 18.64 17.14
N PRO A 426 20.64 18.24 16.86
CA PRO A 426 21.40 18.82 15.78
C PRO A 426 20.72 18.45 14.46
N CYS A 427 20.23 19.45 13.75
CA CYS A 427 19.94 19.43 12.32
C CYS A 427 18.86 18.42 11.86
N CYS A 428 17.67 18.94 11.59
CA CYS A 428 16.81 18.39 10.53
C CYS A 428 17.40 18.73 9.16
#